data_AF-A0A2D8A6U9-F1
#
_entry.id   AF-A0A2D8A6U9-F1
#
_cell.length_a   1.000
_cell.length_b   1.000
_cell.length_c   1.000
_cell.angle_alpha   90.00
_cell.angle_beta   90.00
_cell.angle_gamma   90.00
#
_symmetry.space_group_name_H-M   'P 1'
#
loop_
_entity.id
_entity.type
_entity.pdbx_description
1 polymer ?
#
loop_
_entity_poly.entity_id
_entity_poly.type
_entity_poly.pdbx_seq_one_letter_code
_entity_poly.pdbx_strand_id
1 'polypeptide(L)'
;MATKPKRARNAKGHYKADDPTTPDINEAFEQDEKPVVKPKATAFKPELVWFESREKEPSMFEVAGYGALRNFSNGRLEWKVKADDVERFMANHFVKTGRVVKKAG
;
A
#
# COMPACT_ATOMS: atom_id res chain seq x y z
N MET A 1 30.07 -18.41 4.40
CA MET A 1 30.68 -19.07 3.24
C MET A 1 30.40 -18.19 2.02
N ALA A 2 31.42 -17.76 1.28
CA ALA A 2 31.24 -16.97 0.07
C ALA A 2 30.66 -17.85 -1.04
N THR A 3 29.46 -17.55 -1.51
CA THR A 3 28.82 -18.23 -2.62
C THR A 3 29.66 -18.00 -3.88
N LYS A 4 30.04 -19.07 -4.59
CA LYS A 4 30.79 -18.93 -5.86
C LYS A 4 29.92 -18.19 -6.88
N PRO A 5 30.47 -17.22 -7.64
CA PRO A 5 29.68 -16.44 -8.59
C PRO A 5 29.16 -17.33 -9.72
N LYS A 6 27.88 -17.18 -10.07
CA LYS A 6 27.25 -17.93 -11.14
C LYS A 6 27.58 -17.28 -12.49
N ARG A 7 27.91 -18.06 -13.52
CA ARG A 7 28.25 -17.52 -14.85
C ARG A 7 27.00 -17.04 -15.58
N ALA A 8 27.08 -15.87 -16.19
CA ALA A 8 25.98 -15.29 -16.97
C ALA A 8 25.77 -16.03 -18.30
N ARG A 9 24.50 -16.20 -18.71
CA ARG A 9 24.10 -16.77 -20.00
C ARG A 9 23.35 -15.73 -20.84
N ASN A 10 23.47 -15.83 -22.17
CA ASN A 10 22.69 -15.02 -23.11
C ASN A 10 21.31 -15.66 -23.36
N ALA A 11 20.44 -14.97 -24.10
CA ALA A 11 19.09 -15.44 -24.41
C ALA A 11 19.05 -16.77 -25.20
N LYS A 12 20.17 -17.18 -25.79
CA LYS A 12 20.34 -18.47 -26.50
C LYS A 12 20.95 -19.55 -25.60
N GLY A 13 21.20 -19.26 -24.32
CA GLY A 13 21.76 -20.19 -23.33
C GLY A 13 23.29 -20.33 -23.36
N HIS A 14 24.00 -19.60 -24.22
CA HIS A 14 25.46 -19.61 -24.26
C HIS A 14 26.05 -18.68 -23.19
N TYR A 15 27.26 -19.00 -22.73
CA TYR A 15 27.96 -18.15 -21.77
C TYR A 15 28.31 -16.80 -22.37
N LYS A 16 28.14 -15.74 -21.58
CA LYS A 16 28.63 -14.40 -21.93
C LYS A 16 30.13 -14.31 -21.66
N ALA A 17 30.85 -13.63 -22.55
CA ALA A 17 32.22 -13.20 -22.31
C ALA A 17 32.22 -11.81 -21.68
N ASP A 18 33.35 -11.42 -21.11
CA ASP A 18 33.59 -10.08 -20.58
C ASP A 18 33.69 -9.08 -21.74
N ASP A 19 33.02 -7.93 -21.62
CA ASP A 19 33.04 -6.92 -22.69
C ASP A 19 34.21 -5.95 -22.49
N PRO A 20 35.19 -5.89 -23.42
CA PRO A 20 36.35 -5.00 -23.29
C PRO A 20 36.00 -3.50 -23.33
N THR A 21 34.76 -3.14 -23.70
CA THR A 21 34.28 -1.75 -23.71
C THR A 21 33.77 -1.27 -22.35
N THR A 22 33.55 -2.18 -21.40
CA THR A 22 33.07 -1.91 -20.03
C THR A 22 33.99 -2.57 -19.00
N PRO A 23 35.27 -2.16 -18.92
CA PRO A 23 36.29 -2.84 -18.10
C PRO A 23 36.01 -2.86 -16.59
N ASP A 24 35.10 -2.00 -16.11
CA ASP A 24 34.69 -1.92 -14.71
C ASP A 24 33.54 -2.88 -14.34
N ILE A 25 32.94 -3.57 -15.32
CA ILE A 25 31.81 -4.48 -15.13
C ILE A 25 32.23 -5.87 -15.59
N ASN A 26 31.95 -6.89 -14.78
CA ASN A 26 32.27 -8.28 -15.15
C ASN A 26 31.01 -8.97 -15.69
N GLU A 27 30.71 -8.82 -16.98
CA GLU A 27 29.49 -9.37 -17.60
C GLU A 27 29.52 -10.90 -17.74
N ALA A 28 30.69 -11.52 -17.53
CA ALA A 28 30.84 -12.98 -17.58
C ALA A 28 30.18 -13.70 -16.39
N PHE A 29 29.87 -12.97 -15.30
CA PHE A 29 29.19 -13.50 -14.12
C PHE A 29 27.85 -12.79 -13.88
N GLU A 30 26.85 -13.52 -13.40
CA GLU A 30 25.65 -12.95 -12.83
C GLU A 30 26.09 -12.21 -11.57
N GLN A 31 26.15 -10.88 -11.67
CA GLN A 31 26.19 -10.05 -10.49
C GLN A 31 24.88 -10.34 -9.77
N ASP A 32 24.95 -10.90 -8.56
CA ASP A 32 23.80 -10.99 -7.68
C ASP A 32 23.30 -9.55 -7.50
N GLU A 33 22.37 -9.13 -8.36
CA GLU A 33 21.52 -7.97 -8.12
C GLU A 33 20.89 -8.30 -6.78
N LYS A 34 21.45 -7.72 -5.71
CA LYS A 34 20.75 -7.59 -4.43
C LYS A 34 19.34 -7.23 -4.85
N PRO A 35 18.32 -8.02 -4.47
CA PRO A 35 16.97 -7.75 -4.92
C PRO A 35 16.74 -6.30 -4.59
N VAL A 36 16.52 -5.47 -5.61
CA VAL A 36 16.09 -4.10 -5.41
C VAL A 36 14.79 -4.29 -4.65
N VAL A 37 14.91 -4.15 -3.34
CA VAL A 37 13.79 -4.15 -2.44
C VAL A 37 13.07 -2.90 -2.90
N LYS A 38 12.13 -3.03 -3.85
CA LYS A 38 11.01 -2.11 -3.96
C LYS A 38 10.64 -1.89 -2.51
N PRO A 39 10.77 -0.67 -1.94
CA PRO A 39 10.60 -0.49 -0.51
C PRO A 39 9.28 -1.16 -0.18
N LYS A 40 9.39 -2.30 0.50
CA LYS A 40 8.27 -3.12 0.89
C LYS A 40 7.62 -2.21 1.88
N ALA A 41 6.57 -1.48 1.44
CA ALA A 41 5.93 -0.41 2.16
C ALA A 41 6.01 -0.75 3.63
N THR A 42 6.94 -0.09 4.32
CA THR A 42 7.15 -0.33 5.73
C THR A 42 5.78 -0.08 6.31
N ALA A 43 5.25 -1.09 6.99
CA ALA A 43 3.96 -1.03 7.63
C ALA A 43 4.04 -0.01 8.78
N PHE A 44 4.11 1.28 8.45
CA PHE A 44 3.33 2.26 9.17
C PHE A 44 1.91 1.72 8.97
N LYS A 45 1.38 1.01 9.96
CA LYS A 45 -0.05 0.80 10.04
C LYS A 45 -0.56 2.15 10.54
N PRO A 46 -0.97 3.13 9.70
CA PRO A 46 -1.86 4.13 10.22
C PRO A 46 -3.05 3.30 10.70
N GLU A 47 -3.28 3.29 12.00
CA GLU A 47 -4.40 2.59 12.60
C GLU A 47 -5.66 3.04 11.85
N LEU A 48 -6.24 2.17 11.00
CA LEU A 48 -7.41 2.55 10.22
C LEU A 48 -8.55 2.71 11.22
N VAL A 49 -9.00 3.94 11.38
CA VAL A 49 -10.13 4.25 12.24
C VAL A 49 -11.40 4.10 11.43
N TRP A 50 -12.28 3.25 11.93
CA TRP A 50 -13.59 3.05 11.34
C TRP A 50 -14.57 4.07 11.89
N PHE A 51 -15.38 4.59 10.98
CA PHE A 51 -16.56 5.39 11.30
C PHE A 51 -17.79 4.71 10.74
N GLU A 52 -18.93 4.89 11.38
CA GLU A 52 -20.23 4.41 10.90
C GLU A 52 -21.29 5.52 10.95
N SER A 53 -22.30 5.44 10.09
CA SER A 53 -23.47 6.30 10.18
C SER A 53 -24.33 5.87 11.36
N ARG A 54 -24.87 6.84 12.09
CA ARG A 54 -25.76 6.59 13.22
C ARG A 54 -27.06 5.93 12.78
N GLU A 55 -27.60 6.40 11.66
CA GLU A 55 -28.85 5.91 11.06
C GLU A 55 -28.60 5.17 9.75
N LYS A 56 -29.63 4.45 9.27
CA LYS A 56 -29.62 3.85 7.94
C LYS A 56 -29.68 4.95 6.89
N GLU A 57 -28.80 4.87 5.92
CA GLU A 57 -28.70 5.89 4.88
C GLU A 57 -29.31 5.38 3.56
N PRO A 58 -30.17 6.17 2.91
CA PRO A 58 -30.78 5.80 1.63
C PRO A 58 -29.76 5.80 0.49
N SER A 59 -28.76 6.68 0.57
CA SER A 59 -27.72 6.86 -0.45
C SER A 59 -26.33 6.91 0.18
N MET A 60 -25.34 6.42 -0.55
CA MET A 60 -23.92 6.60 -0.17
C MET A 60 -23.50 8.04 -0.39
N PHE A 61 -22.70 8.59 0.50
CA PHE A 61 -22.10 9.92 0.37
C PHE A 61 -20.66 9.93 0.86
N GLU A 62 -19.89 10.87 0.35
CA GLU A 62 -18.49 11.02 0.74
C GLU A 62 -18.36 11.91 1.98
N VAL A 63 -17.37 11.60 2.83
CA VAL A 63 -17.04 12.41 4.01
C VAL A 63 -15.56 12.73 3.95
N ALA A 64 -15.23 14.03 3.85
CA ALA A 64 -13.85 14.51 3.74
C ALA A 64 -13.05 13.85 2.58
N GLY A 65 -13.72 13.47 1.49
CA GLY A 65 -13.10 12.77 0.34
C GLY A 65 -12.97 11.25 0.50
N TYR A 66 -13.47 10.68 1.62
CA TYR A 66 -13.57 9.24 1.80
C TYR A 66 -14.92 8.73 1.29
N GLY A 67 -14.88 7.76 0.39
CA GLY A 67 -16.08 7.03 -0.07
C GLY A 67 -16.68 6.19 1.05
N ALA A 68 -18.02 6.18 1.12
CA ALA A 68 -18.76 5.31 2.02
C ALA A 68 -18.76 3.86 1.55
N LEU A 69 -18.67 2.93 2.50
CA LEU A 69 -18.86 1.50 2.33
C LEU A 69 -20.24 1.14 2.90
N ARG A 70 -21.14 0.62 2.07
CA ARG A 70 -22.46 0.20 2.56
C ARG A 70 -22.37 -1.14 3.27
N ASN A 71 -22.78 -1.18 4.54
CA ASN A 71 -22.95 -2.41 5.28
C ASN A 71 -24.34 -2.99 4.98
N PHE A 72 -24.37 -4.11 4.25
CA PHE A 72 -25.62 -4.75 3.81
C PHE A 72 -26.39 -5.44 4.94
N SER A 73 -25.77 -5.71 6.08
CA SER A 73 -26.44 -6.35 7.22
C SER A 73 -27.34 -5.39 7.98
N ASN A 74 -26.91 -4.13 8.15
CA ASN A 74 -27.62 -3.14 8.96
C ASN A 74 -28.10 -1.92 8.14
N GLY A 75 -27.67 -1.78 6.88
CA GLY A 75 -28.00 -0.66 6.00
C GLY A 75 -27.29 0.65 6.33
N ARG A 76 -26.30 0.62 7.23
CA ARG A 76 -25.48 1.78 7.62
C ARG A 76 -24.32 1.97 6.66
N LEU A 77 -23.79 3.18 6.61
CA LEU A 77 -22.56 3.49 5.91
C LEU A 77 -21.38 3.42 6.85
N GLU A 78 -20.26 2.93 6.36
CA GLU A 78 -19.01 2.86 7.08
C GLU A 78 -17.92 3.58 6.29
N TRP A 79 -16.97 4.20 7.00
CA TRP A 79 -15.81 4.84 6.39
C TRP A 79 -14.53 4.29 7.02
N LYS A 80 -13.54 4.06 6.17
CA LYS A 80 -12.18 3.67 6.56
C LYS A 80 -11.29 4.89 6.45
N VAL A 81 -10.89 5.45 7.58
CA VAL A 81 -10.08 6.68 7.63
C VAL A 81 -8.69 6.33 8.15
N LYS A 82 -7.65 6.92 7.55
CA LYS A 82 -6.29 6.76 8.06
C LYS A 82 -6.14 7.54 9.37
N ALA A 83 -5.43 7.00 10.36
CA ALA A 83 -5.15 7.67 11.64
C ALA A 83 -4.72 9.14 11.46
N ASP A 84 -3.82 9.41 10.52
CA ASP A 84 -3.27 10.75 10.26
C ASP A 84 -4.31 11.78 9.79
N ASP A 85 -5.45 11.32 9.24
CA ASP A 85 -6.50 12.18 8.66
C ASP A 85 -7.80 12.13 9.48
N VAL A 86 -7.77 11.47 10.65
CA VAL A 86 -8.92 11.36 11.56
C VAL A 86 -9.39 12.72 12.01
N GLU A 87 -8.49 13.64 12.35
CA GLU A 87 -8.87 14.97 12.81
C GLU A 87 -9.63 15.76 11.74
N ARG A 88 -9.18 15.69 10.48
CA ARG A 88 -9.87 16.30 9.35
C ARG A 88 -11.23 15.67 9.10
N PHE A 89 -11.31 14.34 9.23
CA PHE A 89 -12.57 13.62 9.10
C PHE A 89 -13.55 14.01 10.21
N MET A 90 -13.09 14.06 11.47
CA MET A 90 -13.88 14.50 12.62
C MET A 90 -14.28 15.98 12.54
N ALA A 91 -13.50 16.80 11.85
CA ALA A 91 -13.85 18.19 11.60
C ALA A 91 -15.02 18.37 10.60
N ASN A 92 -15.40 17.33 9.85
CA ASN A 92 -16.51 17.36 8.91
C ASN A 92 -17.86 17.55 9.63
N HIS A 93 -18.79 18.30 9.02
CA HIS A 93 -20.10 18.58 9.60
C HIS A 93 -20.91 17.31 9.90
N PHE A 94 -20.78 16.24 9.11
CA PHE A 94 -21.50 14.99 9.35
C PHE A 94 -21.05 14.31 10.65
N VAL A 95 -19.77 14.41 10.99
CA VAL A 95 -19.23 13.86 12.25
C VAL A 95 -19.55 14.79 13.41
N LYS A 96 -19.38 16.11 13.24
CA LYS A 96 -19.73 17.11 14.26
C LYS A 96 -21.19 17.11 14.68
N THR A 97 -22.11 16.86 13.74
CA THR A 97 -23.55 16.77 14.02
C THR A 97 -23.95 15.41 14.62
N GLY A 98 -23.01 14.45 14.71
CA GLY A 98 -23.27 13.12 15.22
C GLY A 98 -24.05 12.21 14.27
N ARG A 99 -24.15 12.58 12.98
CA ARG A 99 -24.69 11.70 11.92
C ARG A 99 -23.71 10.56 11.62
N VAL A 100 -22.42 10.81 11.72
CA VAL A 100 -21.34 9.83 11.59
C VAL A 100 -20.56 9.76 12.90
N VAL A 101 -20.30 8.55 13.40
CA VAL A 101 -19.65 8.30 14.69
C VAL A 101 -18.47 7.36 14.53
N LYS A 102 -17.44 7.49 15.39
CA LYS A 102 -16.31 6.56 15.41
C LYS A 102 -16.82 5.21 15.90
N LYS A 103 -16.59 4.16 15.10
CA LYS A 103 -16.96 2.79 15.45
C LYS A 103 -15.98 2.29 16.49
N ALA A 104 -16.46 2.02 17.70
CA ALA A 104 -15.69 1.30 18.70
C ALA A 104 -15.57 -0.16 18.22
N GLY A 105 -14.34 -0.66 18.11
CA GLY A 105 -14.06 -2.06 17.80
C GLY A 105 -14.45 -3.00 18.92
#